data_AF-A0A7I9VRI5-F1
#
_entry.id   AF-A0A7I9VRI5-F1
#
_cell.length_a   1.000
_cell.length_b   1.000
_cell.length_c   1.000
_cell.angle_alpha   90.00
_cell.angle_beta   90.00
_cell.angle_gamma   90.00
#
_symmetry.space_group_name_H-M   'P 1'
#
loop_
_entity.id
_entity.type
_entity.pdbx_description
1 polymer ?
#
loop_
_entity_poly.entity_id
_entity_poly.type
_entity_poly.pdbx_seq_one_letter_code
_entity_poly.pdbx_strand_id
1 'polypeptide(L)'
;MNRSHHEPRNDRAGGRRSRRAGRGERRHHVIPLTPEGVPAATPDAPPVSPVVSVSTDSRARYPWLPARVIAGSVWRGPDAMRVRVEADGSATPWRCGAAAAR
;
A
#
# COMPACT_ATOMS: atom_id res chain seq x y z
N MET A 1 -57.79 8.31 17.30
CA MET A 1 -57.99 8.96 18.62
C MET A 1 -56.89 8.49 19.58
N ASN A 2 -56.22 9.45 20.25
CA ASN A 2 -55.41 9.38 21.51
C ASN A 2 -54.42 8.21 21.71
N ARG A 3 -53.09 8.37 21.84
CA ARG A 3 -52.25 9.25 22.69
C ARG A 3 -52.52 9.11 24.20
N SER A 4 -51.62 8.42 24.91
CA SER A 4 -51.31 8.54 26.36
C SER A 4 -50.04 7.68 26.60
N HIS A 5 -48.81 8.19 26.62
CA HIS A 5 -48.13 8.95 27.69
C HIS A 5 -48.34 8.37 29.10
N HIS A 6 -47.31 7.68 29.62
CA HIS A 6 -46.84 7.80 31.00
C HIS A 6 -45.44 7.18 31.19
N GLU A 7 -44.39 7.99 31.02
CA GLU A 7 -43.22 8.00 31.91
C GLU A 7 -43.59 8.95 33.07
N PRO A 8 -43.07 8.84 34.33
CA PRO A 8 -41.62 8.82 34.62
C PRO A 8 -41.20 8.11 35.92
N ARG A 9 -39.90 7.77 36.07
CA ARG A 9 -39.27 7.86 37.40
C ARG A 9 -37.81 8.30 37.31
N ASN A 10 -37.61 9.49 37.82
CA ASN A 10 -36.38 10.24 37.92
C ASN A 10 -35.61 9.86 39.19
N ASP A 11 -34.36 10.34 39.24
CA ASP A 11 -33.50 10.60 40.41
C ASP A 11 -32.40 9.58 40.71
N ARG A 12 -31.12 9.94 40.89
CA ARG A 12 -30.42 11.25 40.91
C ARG A 12 -28.90 10.96 41.03
N ALA A 13 -28.12 12.01 40.73
CA ALA A 13 -26.68 12.22 40.96
C ALA A 13 -25.74 11.60 39.90
N GLY A 14 -24.98 12.36 39.12
CA GLY A 14 -24.62 13.77 39.19
C GLY A 14 -23.22 13.93 38.60
N GLY A 15 -22.97 15.03 37.89
CA GLY A 15 -21.59 15.43 37.60
C GLY A 15 -21.33 15.92 36.19
N ARG A 16 -21.80 17.14 35.92
CA ARG A 16 -21.28 17.99 34.86
C ARG A 16 -19.75 18.07 34.94
N ARG A 17 -19.03 17.64 33.90
CA ARG A 17 -17.77 18.27 33.48
C ARG A 17 -17.69 18.31 31.96
N SER A 18 -18.33 19.33 31.40
CA SER A 18 -17.81 19.95 30.18
C SER A 18 -16.42 20.49 30.52
N ARG A 19 -15.36 19.87 29.99
CA ARG A 19 -14.06 20.52 29.79
C ARG A 19 -13.37 19.98 28.54
N ARG A 20 -13.40 20.84 27.52
CA ARG A 20 -12.28 21.18 26.62
C ARG A 20 -11.98 20.18 25.50
N ALA A 21 -12.55 20.52 24.34
CA ALA A 21 -11.77 20.85 23.14
C ALA A 21 -10.43 20.11 23.00
N GLY A 22 -10.50 18.83 22.69
CA GLY A 22 -9.50 18.18 21.86
C GLY A 22 -10.01 18.18 20.43
N ARG A 23 -10.11 19.37 19.80
CA ARG A 23 -9.99 19.42 18.34
C ARG A 23 -8.60 18.88 18.10
N GLY A 24 -8.50 17.58 17.88
CA GLY A 24 -7.35 16.99 17.22
C GLY A 24 -7.31 17.73 15.90
N GLU A 25 -6.53 18.79 15.86
CA GLU A 25 -6.13 19.44 14.64
C GLU A 25 -5.58 18.30 13.81
N ARG A 26 -6.37 17.83 12.84
CA ARG A 26 -5.86 17.06 11.73
C ARG A 26 -4.89 18.02 11.08
N ARG A 27 -3.65 18.04 11.58
CA ARG A 27 -2.54 18.75 10.97
C ARG A 27 -2.50 18.15 9.58
N HIS A 28 -3.03 18.89 8.61
CA HIS A 28 -2.83 18.56 7.23
C HIS A 28 -1.31 18.59 7.06
N HIS A 29 -0.70 17.42 6.93
CA HIS A 29 0.69 17.35 6.54
C HIS A 29 0.78 18.06 5.20
N VAL A 30 1.37 19.25 5.20
CA VAL A 30 1.58 20.04 3.99
C VAL A 30 2.51 19.20 3.13
N ILE A 31 1.99 18.70 2.02
CA ILE A 31 2.80 18.01 1.02
C ILE A 31 3.64 19.10 0.36
N PRO A 32 4.96 19.14 0.57
CA PRO A 32 5.80 20.12 -0.12
C PRO A 32 5.65 19.92 -1.62
N LEU A 33 5.35 21.00 -2.33
CA LEU A 33 5.26 21.00 -3.79
C LEU A 33 6.59 21.51 -4.35
N THR A 34 6.96 20.96 -5.50
CA THR A 34 7.99 21.52 -6.39
C THR A 34 7.52 22.87 -6.96
N PRO A 35 8.42 23.70 -7.54
CA PRO A 35 8.05 24.92 -8.26
C PRO A 35 7.01 24.70 -9.36
N GLU A 36 6.97 23.49 -9.93
CA GLU A 36 6.05 23.04 -10.97
C GLU A 36 4.67 22.61 -10.40
N GLY A 37 4.47 22.70 -9.08
CA GLY A 37 3.21 22.38 -8.41
C GLY A 37 2.95 20.88 -8.21
N VAL A 38 3.92 20.01 -8.50
CA VAL A 38 3.81 18.57 -8.23
C VAL A 38 4.36 18.22 -6.85
N PRO A 39 3.80 17.20 -6.15
CA PRO A 39 4.34 16.72 -4.88
C PRO A 39 5.84 16.41 -4.99
N ALA A 40 6.64 17.07 -4.16
CA ALA A 40 8.05 16.75 -4.06
C ALA A 40 8.20 15.36 -3.42
N ALA A 41 9.00 14.49 -4.05
CA ALA A 41 9.41 13.25 -3.40
C ALA A 41 10.09 13.62 -2.08
N THR A 42 9.63 13.04 -0.97
CA THR A 42 10.29 13.22 0.32
C THR A 42 11.73 12.71 0.20
N PRO A 43 12.72 13.35 0.83
CA PRO A 43 14.11 12.89 0.75
C PRO A 43 14.31 11.45 1.27
N ASP A 44 13.38 10.94 2.08
CA ASP A 44 13.35 9.55 2.58
C ASP A 44 12.57 8.59 1.64
N ALA A 45 12.12 9.06 0.47
CA ALA A 45 11.39 8.21 -0.46
C ALA A 45 12.28 7.06 -0.96
N PRO A 46 11.79 5.81 -0.98
CA PRO A 46 12.52 4.70 -1.56
C PRO A 46 12.91 4.98 -3.01
N PRO A 47 14.08 4.52 -3.48
CA PRO A 47 14.46 4.68 -4.87
C PRO A 47 13.44 4.01 -5.79
N VAL A 48 13.13 4.67 -6.92
CA VAL A 48 12.27 4.10 -7.95
C VAL A 48 12.92 2.85 -8.53
N SER A 49 12.18 1.74 -8.56
CA SER A 49 12.67 0.50 -9.14
C SER A 49 12.71 0.63 -10.67
N PRO A 50 13.82 0.28 -11.34
CA PRO A 50 13.96 0.48 -12.78
C PRO A 50 13.01 -0.42 -13.57
N VAL A 51 12.49 0.10 -14.69
CA VAL A 51 11.75 -0.69 -15.68
C VAL A 51 12.74 -1.31 -16.66
N VAL A 52 12.76 -2.64 -16.73
CA VAL A 52 13.69 -3.41 -17.55
C VAL A 52 12.95 -4.15 -18.68
N SER A 53 13.62 -4.36 -19.79
CA SER A 53 13.14 -5.23 -20.86
C SER A 53 13.48 -6.68 -20.53
N VAL A 54 12.49 -7.58 -20.64
CA VAL A 54 12.72 -9.01 -20.42
C VAL A 54 13.47 -9.57 -21.62
N SER A 55 14.59 -10.25 -21.36
CA SER A 55 15.45 -10.85 -22.37
C SER A 55 14.69 -11.83 -23.28
N THR A 56 15.07 -11.89 -24.55
CA THR A 56 14.45 -12.78 -25.55
C THR A 56 14.50 -14.24 -25.10
N ASP A 57 15.63 -14.68 -24.53
CA ASP A 57 15.78 -16.04 -24.01
C ASP A 57 14.83 -16.32 -22.83
N SER A 58 14.69 -15.38 -21.89
CA SER A 58 13.72 -15.51 -20.80
C SER A 58 12.29 -15.54 -21.30
N ARG A 59 11.96 -14.76 -22.34
CA ARG A 59 10.66 -14.81 -23.00
C ARG A 59 10.42 -16.09 -23.79
N ALA A 60 11.47 -16.72 -24.33
CA ALA A 60 11.34 -18.03 -24.96
C ALA A 60 11.02 -19.12 -23.92
N ARG A 61 11.67 -19.07 -22.75
CA ARG A 61 11.41 -19.98 -21.63
C ARG A 61 10.08 -19.70 -20.93
N TYR A 62 9.69 -18.44 -20.88
CA TYR A 62 8.50 -17.94 -20.20
C TYR A 62 7.71 -17.02 -21.16
N PRO A 63 6.93 -17.57 -22.11
CA PRO A 63 6.24 -16.82 -23.17
C PRO A 63 5.20 -15.80 -22.69
N TRP A 64 4.64 -16.08 -21.53
CA TRP A 64 3.67 -15.28 -20.79
C TRP A 64 4.22 -14.09 -19.99
N LEU A 65 5.54 -13.93 -19.89
CA LEU A 65 6.11 -12.76 -19.24
C LEU A 65 5.89 -11.52 -20.14
N PRO A 66 5.49 -10.38 -19.58
CA PRO A 66 5.45 -9.14 -20.33
C PRO A 66 6.82 -8.77 -20.88
N ALA A 67 6.85 -8.02 -21.99
CA ALA A 67 8.10 -7.57 -22.59
C ALA A 67 8.89 -6.60 -21.69
N ARG A 68 8.20 -5.84 -20.84
CA ARG A 68 8.79 -4.85 -19.94
C ARG A 68 8.16 -4.97 -18.57
N VAL A 69 8.99 -5.00 -17.53
CA VAL A 69 8.55 -5.15 -16.13
C VAL A 69 9.45 -4.33 -15.22
N ILE A 70 9.04 -4.16 -13.96
CA ILE A 70 9.88 -3.55 -12.93
C ILE A 70 10.89 -4.60 -12.45
N ALA A 71 12.17 -4.23 -12.34
CA ALA A 71 13.20 -5.12 -11.80
C ALA A 71 12.84 -5.61 -10.39
N GLY A 72 13.06 -6.89 -10.12
CA GLY A 72 12.69 -7.57 -8.88
C GLY A 72 11.22 -8.00 -8.81
N SER A 73 10.38 -7.68 -9.81
CA SER A 73 8.99 -8.12 -9.82
C SER A 73 8.86 -9.64 -10.01
N VAL A 74 7.87 -10.23 -9.33
CA VAL A 74 7.55 -11.66 -9.41
C VAL A 74 6.24 -11.86 -10.16
N TRP A 75 6.30 -12.66 -11.22
CA TRP A 75 5.16 -12.99 -12.09
C TRP A 75 4.72 -14.43 -11.87
N ARG A 76 3.43 -14.71 -12.07
CA ARG A 76 2.74 -15.97 -11.75
C ARG A 76 1.90 -16.46 -12.91
N GLY A 77 1.68 -17.78 -12.94
CA GLY A 77 0.69 -18.52 -13.78
C GLY A 77 1.05 -19.98 -13.97
N PRO A 78 1.18 -20.62 -15.18
CA PRO A 78 0.87 -22.04 -15.31
C PRO A 78 1.51 -22.90 -14.24
N ASP A 79 0.70 -23.82 -13.73
CA ASP A 79 1.10 -24.82 -12.75
C ASP A 79 1.66 -24.21 -11.45
N ALA A 80 1.14 -23.05 -11.07
CA ALA A 80 1.56 -22.26 -9.92
C ALA A 80 3.04 -21.82 -9.96
N MET A 81 3.68 -21.87 -11.13
CA MET A 81 5.05 -21.40 -11.31
C MET A 81 5.15 -19.90 -11.05
N ARG A 82 6.24 -19.50 -10.41
CA ARG A 82 6.58 -18.10 -10.16
C ARG A 82 7.96 -17.81 -10.70
N VAL A 83 8.13 -16.65 -11.33
CA VAL A 83 9.39 -16.23 -11.91
C VAL A 83 9.67 -14.80 -11.47
N ARG A 84 10.90 -14.52 -11.02
CA ARG A 84 11.37 -13.18 -10.71
C ARG A 84 12.20 -12.66 -11.87
N VAL A 85 11.98 -11.40 -12.26
CA VAL A 85 12.81 -10.73 -13.27
C VAL A 85 13.86 -9.88 -12.57
N GLU A 86 15.13 -10.12 -12.88
CA GLU A 86 16.26 -9.38 -12.31
C GLU A 86 16.53 -8.08 -13.07
N ALA A 87 17.43 -7.25 -12.54
CA ALA A 87 17.76 -5.95 -13.10
C ALA A 87 18.42 -6.02 -14.50
N ASP A 88 18.97 -7.17 -14.87
CA ASP A 88 19.52 -7.44 -16.21
C ASP A 88 18.45 -7.90 -17.23
N GLY A 89 17.19 -8.05 -16.80
CA GLY A 89 16.11 -8.56 -17.64
C GLY A 89 16.10 -10.08 -17.78
N SER A 90 16.94 -10.81 -17.04
CA SER A 90 16.85 -12.26 -16.92
C SER A 90 15.70 -12.65 -15.99
N ALA A 91 15.05 -13.78 -16.28
CA ALA A 91 13.95 -14.28 -15.47
C ALA A 91 14.32 -15.63 -14.85
N THR A 92 14.21 -15.75 -13.53
CA THR A 92 14.59 -16.95 -12.77
C THR A 92 13.43 -17.50 -11.94
N PRO A 93 13.30 -18.83 -11.78
CA PRO A 93 12.26 -19.40 -10.94
C PRO A 93 12.30 -18.84 -9.52
N TRP A 94 11.21 -18.19 -9.11
CA TRP A 94 11.06 -17.62 -7.78
C TRP A 94 10.66 -18.74 -6.81
N ARG A 95 11.60 -19.15 -5.96
CA ARG A 95 11.31 -20.16 -4.95
C ARG A 95 10.33 -19.62 -3.92
N CYS A 96 9.29 -20.39 -3.62
CA CYS A 96 8.59 -20.29 -2.35
C CYS A 96 9.48 -20.93 -1.27
N GLY A 97 10.26 -20.11 -0.57
CA GLY A 97 10.82 -20.43 0.75
C GLY A 97 11.91 -21.50 0.83
N ALA A 98 13.17 -21.07 0.84
CA ALA A 98 14.05 -21.40 1.94
C ALA A 98 14.58 -20.07 2.48
N ALA A 99 14.34 -19.83 3.76
CA ALA A 99 14.65 -18.59 4.45
C ALA A 99 16.09 -18.14 4.21
N ALA A 100 16.28 -16.83 4.05
CA ALA A 100 17.53 -16.19 4.39
C ALA A 100 17.79 -16.44 5.89
N ALA A 101 18.55 -17.48 6.19
CA ALA A 101 19.34 -17.58 7.40
C ALA A 101 20.78 -17.28 7.00
N ARG A 102 21.21 -16.03 7.25
CA ARG A 102 22.53 -15.64 7.75
C ARG A 102 22.69 -14.13 7.74
#